data_AF-A0A2M7A2W7-F1
#
_entry.id   AF-A0A2M7A2W7-F1
#
_cell.length_a   1.000
_cell.length_b   1.000
_cell.length_c   1.000
_cell.angle_alpha   90.00
_cell.angle_beta   90.00
_cell.angle_gamma   90.00
#
_symmetry.space_group_name_H-M   'P 1'
#
loop_
_entity.id
_entity.type
_entity.pdbx_description
1 polymer ?
#
loop_
_entity_poly.entity_id
_entity_poly.type
_entity_poly.pdbx_seq_one_letter_code
_entity_poly.pdbx_strand_id
1 'polypeptide(L)'
;MYDLQPKAVFAHKRVYDNPIALKRMERMLEALGIDPRDVPTVDLTNLDEIIEVAGATESLATEAMLRGGHGRVRQGHLKLERDPVLVFNTFVWDEDKREQPMRELRNPQAAGLQRLFCGVGTDFAYSQRELLSPGRPYVCQGGWGIHTLRGCFHKCDYCCQGFLVSVMLDLEDFCVDLSRMFRERPEQLLYRYDLYSDILAFEPEYGATEALGECFAEHEKYLLLYTRSNNVEYLADLPYQENVLINWTLSMQTQAEVIERDSPSLEERIEAMRFCQEHGYKVRAGFSPIIPIATWRRETSEMLELLFSKVQPEVLRGWVLAMMEAYEFEQMFDTGMMDQKHMTQMREAAEELAGQHIAPFPLDVRAEIYEHYLDEVSRISPETPFALCTEHPRLWEMLKDKLCMSPGKMFCCCGGLSRPGGGAIG
;
A
#
# COMPACT_ATOMS: atom_id res chain seq x y z
N MET A 1 0.39 17.59 -6.92
CA MET A 1 -0.57 16.67 -6.27
C MET A 1 -1.64 16.32 -7.28
N TYR A 2 -2.34 15.21 -7.13
CA TYR A 2 -3.53 14.95 -7.92
C TYR A 2 -4.57 16.09 -7.76
N ASP A 3 -5.44 16.25 -8.76
CA ASP A 3 -6.61 17.13 -8.64
C ASP A 3 -7.68 16.47 -7.75
N LEU A 4 -7.42 16.47 -6.44
CA LEU A 4 -8.28 15.86 -5.44
C LEU A 4 -9.49 16.77 -5.18
N GLN A 5 -10.68 16.16 -5.10
CA GLN A 5 -11.94 16.85 -4.83
C GLN A 5 -12.60 16.29 -3.54
N PRO A 6 -11.92 16.40 -2.38
CA PRO A 6 -12.41 15.84 -1.13
C PRO A 6 -13.73 16.49 -0.72
N LYS A 7 -14.67 15.69 -0.20
CA LYS A 7 -15.96 16.20 0.27
C LYS A 7 -15.83 17.22 1.41
N ALA A 8 -14.81 17.08 2.22
CA ALA A 8 -14.45 18.00 3.29
C ALA A 8 -12.97 17.85 3.65
N VAL A 9 -12.41 18.91 4.22
CA VAL A 9 -11.07 18.96 4.77
C VAL A 9 -11.15 19.47 6.20
N PHE A 10 -10.49 18.78 7.12
CA PHE A 10 -10.45 19.14 8.54
C PHE A 10 -9.00 19.22 9.02
N ALA A 11 -8.75 20.01 10.07
CA ALA A 11 -7.44 20.08 10.71
C ALA A 11 -7.56 19.90 12.22
N HIS A 12 -6.82 18.93 12.76
CA HIS A 12 -6.75 18.73 14.20
C HIS A 12 -6.11 19.95 14.88
N LYS A 13 -6.62 20.37 16.06
CA LYS A 13 -6.14 21.56 16.79
C LYS A 13 -4.61 21.68 16.89
N ARG A 14 -3.91 20.55 17.09
CA ARG A 14 -2.43 20.49 17.20
C ARG A 14 -1.68 20.98 15.96
N VAL A 15 -2.29 20.93 14.77
CA VAL A 15 -1.65 21.43 13.55
C VAL A 15 -1.36 22.92 13.67
N TYR A 16 -2.26 23.69 14.27
CA TYR A 16 -2.12 25.13 14.45
C TYR A 16 -1.07 25.51 15.51
N ASP A 17 -0.72 24.58 16.41
CA ASP A 17 0.32 24.75 17.41
C ASP A 17 1.73 24.44 16.86
N ASN A 18 1.83 23.87 15.65
CA ASN A 18 3.09 23.52 14.99
C ASN A 18 3.28 24.35 13.70
N PRO A 19 4.17 25.37 13.70
CA PRO A 19 4.36 26.25 12.54
C PRO A 19 4.81 25.53 11.26
N ILE A 20 5.55 24.43 11.38
CA ILE A 20 6.03 23.64 10.23
C ILE A 20 4.86 22.87 9.63
N ALA A 21 4.06 22.21 10.48
CA ALA A 21 2.85 21.52 10.06
C ALA A 21 1.85 22.49 9.40
N LEU A 22 1.63 23.66 10.01
CA LEU A 22 0.74 24.69 9.47
C LEU A 22 1.16 25.14 8.06
N LYS A 23 2.44 25.43 7.85
CA LYS A 23 2.95 25.82 6.52
C LYS A 23 2.75 24.72 5.47
N ARG A 24 2.95 23.46 5.85
CA ARG A 24 2.72 22.31 4.97
C ARG A 24 1.24 22.14 4.64
N MET A 25 0.36 22.32 5.63
CA MET A 25 -1.09 22.31 5.44
C MET A 25 -1.51 23.39 4.44
N GLU A 26 -1.04 24.64 4.61
CA GLU A 26 -1.36 25.76 3.73
C GLU A 26 -0.94 25.48 2.27
N ARG A 27 0.24 24.89 2.05
CA ARG A 27 0.70 24.47 0.72
C ARG A 27 -0.22 23.43 0.08
N MET A 28 -0.64 22.42 0.86
CA MET A 28 -1.57 21.40 0.35
C MET A 28 -2.94 21.99 0.05
N LEU A 29 -3.45 22.90 0.89
CA LEU A 29 -4.73 23.58 0.71
C LEU A 29 -4.74 24.50 -0.52
N GLU A 30 -3.63 25.19 -0.79
CA GLU A 30 -3.46 26.01 -1.99
C GLU A 30 -3.65 25.18 -3.27
N ALA A 31 -3.04 23.99 -3.34
CA ALA A 31 -3.21 23.08 -4.47
C ALA A 31 -4.61 22.47 -4.56
N LEU A 32 -5.36 22.40 -3.46
CA LEU A 32 -6.79 22.04 -3.46
C LEU A 32 -7.71 23.21 -3.80
N GLY A 33 -7.18 24.44 -3.90
CA GLY A 33 -8.00 25.64 -4.06
C GLY A 33 -8.88 25.96 -2.84
N ILE A 34 -8.47 25.54 -1.64
CA ILE A 34 -9.20 25.74 -0.38
C ILE A 34 -8.54 26.86 0.42
N ASP A 35 -9.33 27.84 0.88
CA ASP A 35 -8.83 28.87 1.79
C ASP A 35 -8.58 28.25 3.18
N PRO A 36 -7.39 28.43 3.79
CA PRO A 36 -7.12 27.91 5.14
C PRO A 36 -8.12 28.35 6.21
N ARG A 37 -8.80 29.49 6.01
CA ARG A 37 -9.84 29.99 6.94
C ARG A 37 -11.14 29.19 6.88
N ASP A 38 -11.35 28.43 5.81
CA ASP A 38 -12.55 27.60 5.61
C ASP A 38 -12.35 26.18 6.15
N VAL A 39 -11.15 25.83 6.64
CA VAL A 39 -10.83 24.51 7.19
C VAL A 39 -11.23 24.45 8.67
N PRO A 40 -12.24 23.63 9.05
CA PRO A 40 -12.66 23.56 10.44
C PRO A 40 -11.57 22.96 11.33
N THR A 41 -11.31 23.62 12.46
CA THR A 41 -10.48 23.08 13.54
C THR A 41 -11.27 22.04 14.32
N VAL A 42 -10.74 20.83 14.45
CA VAL A 42 -11.40 19.69 15.08
C VAL A 42 -10.58 19.06 16.21
N ASP A 43 -11.27 18.34 17.09
CA ASP A 43 -10.66 17.50 18.13
C ASP A 43 -11.46 16.20 18.36
N LEU A 44 -11.19 15.50 19.48
CA LEU A 44 -11.89 14.26 19.85
C LEU A 44 -13.42 14.38 19.84
N THR A 45 -13.99 15.56 20.05
CA THR A 45 -15.44 15.76 20.07
C THR A 45 -16.10 15.73 18.69
N ASN A 46 -15.34 15.86 17.61
CA ASN A 46 -15.84 15.91 16.22
C ASN A 46 -15.78 14.57 15.49
N LEU A 47 -15.34 13.49 16.14
CA LEU A 47 -15.03 12.21 15.49
C LEU A 47 -16.22 11.63 14.71
N ASP A 48 -17.40 11.56 15.33
CA ASP A 48 -18.59 10.99 14.69
C ASP A 48 -19.05 11.82 13.48
N GLU A 49 -18.97 13.16 13.59
CA GLU A 49 -19.32 14.09 12.49
C GLU A 49 -18.40 13.89 11.29
N ILE A 50 -17.08 13.77 11.51
CA ILE A 50 -16.10 13.55 10.44
C ILE A 50 -16.39 12.23 9.71
N ILE A 51 -16.71 11.17 10.46
CA ILE A 51 -17.02 9.85 9.90
C ILE A 51 -18.34 9.85 9.13
N GLU A 52 -19.35 10.58 9.62
CA GLU A 52 -20.62 10.78 8.91
C GLU A 52 -20.40 11.55 7.59
N VAL A 53 -19.60 12.63 7.61
CA VAL A 53 -19.23 13.38 6.41
C VAL A 53 -18.47 12.48 5.42
N ALA A 54 -17.55 11.64 5.90
CA ALA A 54 -16.81 10.68 5.08
C ALA A 54 -17.70 9.58 4.45
N GLY A 55 -18.97 9.47 4.87
CA GLY A 55 -19.92 8.51 4.33
C GLY A 55 -19.71 7.09 4.86
N ALA A 56 -19.00 6.94 5.98
CA ALA A 56 -18.80 5.65 6.64
C ALA A 56 -19.94 5.37 7.64
N THR A 57 -21.09 4.87 7.17
CA THR A 57 -22.25 4.54 8.00
C THR A 57 -22.18 3.15 8.65
N GLU A 58 -22.91 2.93 9.76
CA GLU A 58 -22.95 1.63 10.47
C GLU A 58 -23.47 0.47 9.61
N SER A 59 -24.31 0.76 8.61
CA SER A 59 -24.88 -0.22 7.67
C SER A 59 -23.85 -0.90 6.76
N LEU A 60 -22.60 -0.42 6.75
CA LEU A 60 -21.56 -0.86 5.81
C LEU A 60 -20.83 -2.15 6.23
N ALA A 61 -21.04 -2.61 7.47
CA ALA A 61 -20.43 -3.84 7.97
C ALA A 61 -21.51 -4.74 8.58
N THR A 62 -22.00 -5.71 7.81
CA THR A 62 -22.93 -6.70 8.36
C THR A 62 -22.25 -7.51 9.48
N GLU A 63 -23.01 -8.05 10.43
CA GLU A 63 -22.42 -8.94 11.45
C GLU A 63 -21.72 -10.16 10.81
N ALA A 64 -22.13 -10.57 9.61
CA ALA A 64 -21.44 -11.62 8.85
C ALA A 64 -20.08 -11.16 8.33
N MET A 65 -19.95 -9.91 7.86
CA MET A 65 -18.68 -9.32 7.43
C MET A 65 -17.72 -9.08 8.60
N LEU A 66 -18.23 -8.68 9.77
CA LEU A 66 -17.44 -8.50 10.98
C LEU A 66 -17.00 -9.86 11.59
N ARG A 67 -17.82 -10.91 11.41
CA ARG A 67 -17.50 -12.29 11.87
C ARG A 67 -16.69 -13.12 10.87
N GLY A 68 -16.68 -12.73 9.58
CA GLY A 68 -15.84 -13.36 8.55
C GLY A 68 -14.35 -13.16 8.88
N GLY A 69 -13.52 -14.16 8.56
CA GLY A 69 -12.15 -14.37 9.08
C GLY A 69 -11.13 -13.24 8.92
N HIS A 70 -11.50 -12.07 8.39
CA HIS A 70 -10.64 -10.90 8.32
C HIS A 70 -11.29 -9.56 8.72
N GLY A 71 -12.60 -9.52 9.02
CA GLY A 71 -13.29 -8.43 9.72
C GLY A 71 -13.11 -7.00 9.16
N ARG A 72 -12.81 -6.85 7.86
CA ARG A 72 -12.46 -5.55 7.24
C ARG A 72 -13.57 -5.07 6.33
N VAL A 73 -13.95 -3.80 6.48
CA VAL A 73 -14.77 -3.12 5.47
C VAL A 73 -13.85 -2.71 4.32
N ARG A 74 -14.20 -3.12 3.11
CA ARG A 74 -13.40 -2.86 1.90
C ARG A 74 -14.15 -2.02 0.90
N GLN A 75 -13.41 -1.27 0.08
CA GLN A 75 -13.99 -0.33 -0.88
C GLN A 75 -14.92 -0.99 -1.91
N GLY A 76 -14.74 -2.28 -2.21
CA GLY A 76 -15.63 -3.03 -3.11
C GLY A 76 -17.05 -3.20 -2.57
N HIS A 77 -17.22 -3.26 -1.25
CA HIS A 77 -18.56 -3.29 -0.62
C HIS A 77 -19.24 -1.93 -0.65
N LEU A 78 -18.43 -0.87 -0.67
CA LEU A 78 -18.86 0.50 -0.45
C LEU A 78 -19.11 1.23 -1.76
N LYS A 79 -18.30 0.91 -2.77
CA LYS A 79 -18.25 1.56 -4.08
C LYS A 79 -18.30 3.09 -3.95
N LEU A 80 -17.50 3.65 -3.04
CA LEU A 80 -17.43 5.10 -2.81
C LEU A 80 -17.16 5.83 -4.14
N GLU A 81 -17.97 6.84 -4.42
CA GLU A 81 -17.88 7.65 -5.66
C GLU A 81 -17.08 8.94 -5.46
N ARG A 82 -16.95 9.41 -4.22
CA ARG A 82 -16.31 10.68 -3.88
C ARG A 82 -14.94 10.44 -3.27
N ASP A 83 -14.08 11.43 -3.44
CA ASP A 83 -12.76 11.42 -2.82
C ASP A 83 -12.85 11.42 -1.30
N PRO A 84 -11.89 10.76 -0.64
CA PRO A 84 -11.90 10.65 0.81
C PRO A 84 -11.84 12.03 1.46
N VAL A 85 -12.44 12.15 2.64
CA VAL A 85 -12.24 13.31 3.51
C VAL A 85 -10.76 13.40 3.86
N LEU A 86 -10.20 14.60 3.86
CA LEU A 86 -8.83 14.83 4.31
C LEU A 86 -8.84 15.33 5.75
N VAL A 87 -7.98 14.76 6.59
CA VAL A 87 -7.78 15.20 7.97
C VAL A 87 -6.30 15.44 8.24
N PHE A 88 -5.94 16.70 8.40
CA PHE A 88 -4.60 17.11 8.79
C PHE A 88 -4.37 16.91 10.27
N ASN A 89 -3.25 16.30 10.64
CA ASN A 89 -2.88 15.97 12.02
C ASN A 89 -1.35 16.05 12.19
N THR A 90 -0.89 15.80 13.41
CA THR A 90 0.54 15.72 13.76
C THR A 90 0.80 14.51 14.67
N PHE A 91 2.05 14.05 14.72
CA PHE A 91 2.48 13.09 15.72
C PHE A 91 2.45 13.69 17.14
N VAL A 92 2.46 12.79 18.12
CA VAL A 92 2.66 13.08 19.54
C VAL A 92 3.63 12.02 20.08
N TRP A 93 4.92 12.28 19.89
CA TRP A 93 6.00 11.34 20.23
C TRP A 93 6.10 11.08 21.74
N ASP A 94 5.86 12.11 22.55
CA ASP A 94 5.81 12.03 24.01
C ASP A 94 4.50 11.39 24.47
N GLU A 95 4.57 10.15 24.96
CA GLU A 95 3.41 9.36 25.38
C GLU A 95 2.61 10.04 26.50
N ASP A 96 3.28 10.77 27.40
CA ASP A 96 2.64 11.45 28.53
C ASP A 96 1.79 12.66 28.08
N LYS A 97 1.99 13.14 26.84
CA LYS A 97 1.22 14.23 26.23
C LYS A 97 0.04 13.76 25.39
N ARG A 98 -0.16 12.44 25.26
CA ARG A 98 -1.28 11.88 24.47
C ARG A 98 -2.61 12.06 25.21
N GLU A 99 -3.65 12.39 24.46
CA GLU A 99 -5.01 12.56 24.98
C GLU A 99 -5.67 11.18 25.23
N GLN A 100 -6.49 11.09 26.27
CA GLN A 100 -7.22 9.84 26.56
C GLN A 100 -8.38 9.64 25.58
N PRO A 101 -8.65 8.39 25.14
CA PRO A 101 -9.76 8.12 24.24
C PRO A 101 -11.11 8.43 24.90
N MET A 102 -12.10 8.82 24.09
CA MET A 102 -13.48 8.95 24.55
C MET A 102 -14.06 7.57 24.85
N ARG A 103 -14.88 7.49 25.91
CA ARG A 103 -15.46 6.22 26.38
C ARG A 103 -16.61 5.72 25.51
N GLU A 104 -17.32 6.61 24.83
CA GLU A 104 -18.47 6.28 23.99
C GLU A 104 -18.27 6.89 22.61
N LEU A 105 -18.14 6.04 21.59
CA LEU A 105 -18.18 6.41 20.18
C LEU A 105 -19.55 6.02 19.65
N ARG A 106 -20.22 6.92 18.93
CA ARG A 106 -21.50 6.55 18.29
C ARG A 106 -21.24 5.64 17.11
N ASN A 107 -20.19 5.91 16.33
CA ASN A 107 -19.82 5.09 15.18
C ASN A 107 -18.52 4.31 15.45
N PRO A 108 -18.52 2.96 15.42
CA PRO A 108 -17.31 2.16 15.61
C PRO A 108 -16.18 2.45 14.62
N GLN A 109 -16.48 2.95 13.42
CA GLN A 109 -15.47 3.34 12.42
C GLN A 109 -14.62 4.54 12.87
N ALA A 110 -15.13 5.33 13.83
CA ALA A 110 -14.40 6.45 14.42
C ALA A 110 -13.20 6.01 15.27
N ALA A 111 -13.14 4.74 15.73
CA ALA A 111 -12.09 4.27 16.63
C ALA A 111 -10.68 4.46 16.06
N GLY A 112 -10.52 4.25 14.75
CA GLY A 112 -9.24 4.47 14.08
C GLY A 112 -8.83 5.94 14.03
N LEU A 113 -9.78 6.85 13.77
CA LEU A 113 -9.52 8.30 13.78
C LEU A 113 -9.27 8.80 15.21
N GLN A 114 -10.04 8.31 16.19
CA GLN A 114 -9.84 8.58 17.61
C GLN A 114 -8.41 8.29 18.02
N ARG A 115 -7.87 7.13 17.64
CA ARG A 115 -6.47 6.77 17.95
C ARG A 115 -5.50 7.83 17.43
N LEU A 116 -5.68 8.31 16.20
CA LEU A 116 -4.83 9.36 15.63
C LEU A 116 -5.02 10.70 16.35
N PHE A 117 -6.24 11.03 16.79
CA PHE A 117 -6.55 12.27 17.53
C PHE A 117 -6.05 12.23 18.98
N CYS A 118 -6.01 11.07 19.63
CA CYS A 118 -5.31 10.87 20.90
C CYS A 118 -3.82 11.19 20.83
N GLY A 119 -3.24 11.19 19.63
CA GLY A 119 -1.82 11.34 19.42
C GLY A 119 -1.14 9.99 19.30
N VAL A 120 -0.25 9.89 18.32
CA VAL A 120 0.47 8.67 17.98
C VAL A 120 1.94 8.97 17.72
N GLY A 121 2.79 7.97 17.90
CA GLY A 121 4.22 8.06 17.59
C GLY A 121 4.67 6.74 16.97
N THR A 122 5.62 6.08 17.62
CA THR A 122 6.20 4.80 17.16
C THR A 122 5.17 3.71 16.89
N ASP A 123 4.05 3.70 17.62
CA ASP A 123 2.97 2.71 17.53
C ASP A 123 2.15 2.81 16.24
N PHE A 124 2.18 3.96 15.57
CA PHE A 124 1.57 4.19 14.26
C PHE A 124 2.63 4.34 13.17
N ALA A 125 3.66 5.13 13.44
CA ALA A 125 4.70 5.50 12.48
C ALA A 125 5.48 4.28 11.97
N TYR A 126 5.53 3.19 12.74
CA TYR A 126 6.28 2.00 12.39
C TYR A 126 5.44 0.74 12.37
N SER A 127 5.72 -0.11 11.39
CA SER A 127 5.24 -1.48 11.35
C SER A 127 6.38 -2.43 11.03
N GLN A 128 6.45 -3.56 11.73
CA GLN A 128 7.43 -4.59 11.45
C GLN A 128 6.76 -5.80 10.84
N ARG A 129 7.34 -6.31 9.74
CA ARG A 129 7.16 -7.71 9.36
C ARG A 129 8.43 -8.43 9.75
N GLU A 130 8.35 -9.36 10.71
CA GLU A 130 9.55 -10.09 11.12
C GLU A 130 10.14 -10.87 9.94
N LEU A 131 11.47 -10.93 9.91
CA LEU A 131 12.24 -11.73 8.97
C LEU A 131 12.01 -13.21 9.26
N LEU A 132 11.51 -13.99 8.29
CA LEU A 132 11.53 -15.47 8.28
C LEU A 132 11.28 -16.17 9.64
N SER A 133 10.32 -15.70 10.44
CA SER A 133 10.08 -16.31 11.76
C SER A 133 9.55 -17.74 11.62
N PRO A 134 10.14 -18.73 12.32
CA PRO A 134 9.60 -20.07 12.41
C PRO A 134 8.13 -20.06 12.88
N GLY A 135 7.27 -20.82 12.20
CA GLY A 135 5.85 -20.96 12.58
C GLY A 135 4.87 -19.98 11.91
N ARG A 136 5.33 -19.07 11.04
CA ARG A 136 4.42 -18.28 10.19
C ARG A 136 3.84 -19.15 9.07
N PRO A 137 2.56 -18.97 8.68
CA PRO A 137 1.95 -19.72 7.58
C PRO A 137 2.41 -19.25 6.19
N TYR A 138 3.44 -18.38 6.11
CA TYR A 138 3.93 -17.78 4.88
C TYR A 138 5.43 -17.45 4.94
N VAL A 139 6.04 -17.30 3.76
CA VAL A 139 7.42 -16.87 3.54
C VAL A 139 7.47 -15.37 3.23
N CYS A 140 8.32 -14.62 3.94
CA CYS A 140 8.57 -13.21 3.69
C CYS A 140 9.97 -12.83 4.21
N GLN A 141 10.76 -12.08 3.44
CA GLN A 141 12.01 -11.51 3.95
C GLN A 141 11.73 -10.51 5.08
N GLY A 142 10.54 -9.92 5.14
CA GLY A 142 10.18 -8.98 6.19
C GLY A 142 10.93 -7.64 6.09
N GLY A 143 10.94 -6.89 7.18
CA GLY A 143 11.51 -5.56 7.30
C GLY A 143 10.56 -4.57 7.94
N TRP A 144 11.01 -3.32 8.04
CA TRP A 144 10.25 -2.21 8.60
C TRP A 144 9.50 -1.44 7.51
N GLY A 145 8.28 -1.04 7.85
CA GLY A 145 7.50 -0.05 7.12
C GLY A 145 7.36 1.19 8.00
N ILE A 146 7.38 2.35 7.36
CA ILE A 146 7.28 3.68 7.96
C ILE A 146 6.03 4.38 7.41
N HIS A 147 5.25 5.05 8.23
CA HIS A 147 3.93 5.58 7.84
C HIS A 147 3.71 6.99 8.35
N THR A 148 3.15 7.84 7.48
CA THR A 148 2.74 9.20 7.85
C THR A 148 1.31 9.50 7.40
N LEU A 149 0.68 8.60 6.67
CA LEU A 149 -0.72 8.65 6.30
C LEU A 149 -1.47 7.41 6.78
N ARG A 150 -2.79 7.58 6.94
CA ARG A 150 -3.73 6.46 7.06
C ARG A 150 -4.93 6.75 6.18
N GLY A 151 -5.19 5.86 5.23
CA GLY A 151 -6.21 6.06 4.19
C GLY A 151 -5.58 6.34 2.83
N CYS A 152 -6.32 6.09 1.76
CA CYS A 152 -5.84 6.25 0.39
C CYS A 152 -6.90 6.92 -0.49
N PHE A 153 -6.43 7.70 -1.47
CA PHE A 153 -7.25 8.26 -2.53
C PHE A 153 -7.80 7.18 -3.49
N HIS A 154 -6.94 6.23 -3.88
CA HIS A 154 -7.29 5.16 -4.80
C HIS A 154 -8.39 4.26 -4.20
N LYS A 155 -9.39 3.90 -5.02
CA LYS A 155 -10.61 3.24 -4.57
C LYS A 155 -10.68 1.76 -4.91
N CYS A 156 -9.52 1.09 -4.87
CA CYS A 156 -9.37 -0.32 -5.19
C CYS A 156 -10.31 -1.20 -4.36
N ASP A 157 -11.11 -2.05 -5.02
CA ASP A 157 -12.17 -2.78 -4.33
C ASP A 157 -11.68 -3.67 -3.19
N TYR A 158 -10.51 -4.31 -3.35
CA TYR A 158 -9.87 -5.15 -2.33
C TYR A 158 -9.31 -4.39 -1.11
N CYS A 159 -9.26 -3.06 -1.13
CA CYS A 159 -8.58 -2.25 -0.13
C CYS A 159 -9.49 -1.87 1.03
N CYS A 160 -8.93 -1.75 2.24
CA CYS A 160 -9.64 -1.30 3.44
C CYS A 160 -9.23 0.11 3.92
N GLN A 161 -8.43 0.84 3.14
CA GLN A 161 -7.94 2.19 3.46
C GLN A 161 -8.83 3.29 2.85
N GLY A 162 -10.16 3.09 2.85
CA GLY A 162 -11.10 4.03 2.22
C GLY A 162 -11.57 5.17 3.14
N PHE A 163 -12.50 5.99 2.62
CA PHE A 163 -13.29 7.04 3.28
C PHE A 163 -12.57 8.31 3.71
N LEU A 164 -11.42 8.16 4.36
CA LEU A 164 -10.74 9.25 5.01
C LEU A 164 -9.24 9.04 4.92
N VAL A 165 -8.52 10.10 4.61
CA VAL A 165 -7.06 10.15 4.65
C VAL A 165 -6.66 11.08 5.78
N SER A 166 -6.03 10.52 6.81
CA SER A 166 -5.37 11.33 7.83
C SER A 166 -3.90 11.49 7.48
N VAL A 167 -3.41 12.73 7.48
CA VAL A 167 -2.06 13.11 7.05
C VAL A 167 -1.30 13.69 8.23
N MET A 168 -0.17 13.09 8.61
CA MET A 168 0.74 13.62 9.62
C MET A 168 1.65 14.66 8.98
N LEU A 169 1.51 15.91 9.39
CA LEU A 169 2.15 17.05 8.73
C LEU A 169 3.53 17.40 9.29
N ASP A 170 3.97 16.81 10.38
CA ASP A 170 5.24 17.10 11.07
C ASP A 170 6.34 16.11 10.66
N LEU A 171 6.66 16.10 9.37
CA LEU A 171 7.65 15.21 8.77
C LEU A 171 9.06 15.39 9.34
N GLU A 172 9.43 16.62 9.69
CA GLU A 172 10.73 16.94 10.28
C GLU A 172 10.89 16.28 11.66
N ASP A 173 9.85 16.31 12.48
CA ASP A 173 9.83 15.61 13.77
C ASP A 173 9.90 14.09 13.56
N PHE A 174 9.28 13.59 12.49
CA PHE A 174 9.39 12.19 12.10
C PHE A 174 10.81 11.80 11.68
N CYS A 175 11.52 12.63 10.89
CA CYS A 175 12.91 12.41 10.50
C CYS A 175 13.86 12.34 11.72
N VAL A 176 13.60 13.13 12.77
CA VAL A 176 14.35 13.04 14.04
C VAL A 176 14.17 11.67 14.69
N ASP A 177 12.96 11.13 14.73
CA ASP A 177 12.72 9.80 15.28
C ASP A 177 13.25 8.67 14.38
N LEU A 178 13.17 8.81 13.05
CA LEU A 178 13.78 7.90 12.10
C LEU A 178 15.30 7.78 12.30
N SER A 179 15.98 8.89 12.57
CA SER A 179 17.41 8.92 12.88
C SER A 179 17.76 8.08 14.12
N ARG A 180 16.86 7.99 15.10
CA ARG A 180 16.96 7.05 16.23
C ARG A 180 16.72 5.61 15.78
N MET A 181 15.66 5.37 15.00
CA MET A 181 15.32 4.05 14.46
C MET A 181 16.47 3.42 13.67
N PHE A 182 17.15 4.20 12.82
CA PHE A 182 18.28 3.75 12.00
C PHE A 182 19.48 3.32 12.84
N ARG A 183 19.80 4.08 13.91
CA ARG A 183 20.89 3.73 14.84
C ARG A 183 20.61 2.46 15.63
N GLU A 184 19.35 2.26 16.02
CA GLU A 184 18.92 1.05 16.73
C GLU A 184 18.90 -0.20 15.82
N ARG A 185 18.87 -0.03 14.48
CA ARG A 185 18.69 -1.11 13.49
C ARG A 185 19.62 -0.91 12.27
N PRO A 186 20.95 -0.93 12.47
CA PRO A 186 21.90 -0.69 11.39
C PRO A 186 21.78 -1.71 10.24
N GLU A 187 21.33 -2.92 10.52
CA GLU A 187 21.16 -4.02 9.57
C GLU A 187 19.99 -3.82 8.59
N GLN A 188 18.95 -3.09 8.99
CA GLN A 188 17.83 -2.77 8.10
C GLN A 188 18.27 -1.66 7.14
N LEU A 189 18.28 -1.95 5.84
CA LEU A 189 18.74 -1.01 4.81
C LEU A 189 17.59 -0.36 4.05
N LEU A 190 16.59 -1.16 3.67
CA LEU A 190 15.44 -0.71 2.89
C LEU A 190 14.21 -0.56 3.77
N TYR A 191 13.53 0.57 3.71
CA TYR A 191 12.29 0.81 4.44
C TYR A 191 11.15 1.07 3.48
N ARG A 192 9.99 0.48 3.76
CA ARG A 192 8.79 0.65 2.95
C ARG A 192 8.08 1.91 3.40
N TYR A 193 7.87 2.85 2.49
CA TYR A 193 7.15 4.07 2.81
C TYR A 193 5.66 3.94 2.48
N ASP A 194 4.89 4.15 3.54
CA ASP A 194 3.46 4.16 3.66
C ASP A 194 2.74 2.94 3.07
N LEU A 195 2.47 1.96 3.94
CA LEU A 195 1.67 0.78 3.56
C LEU A 195 0.16 1.03 3.77
N TYR A 196 -0.22 2.23 4.18
CA TYR A 196 -1.61 2.61 4.48
C TYR A 196 -2.16 3.68 3.53
N SER A 197 -1.34 4.16 2.59
CA SER A 197 -1.71 5.12 1.56
C SER A 197 -0.93 4.91 0.26
N ASP A 198 -1.24 5.70 -0.76
CA ASP A 198 -0.40 5.90 -1.93
C ASP A 198 0.08 7.36 -1.92
N ILE A 199 1.29 7.57 -1.42
CA ILE A 199 1.79 8.91 -1.07
C ILE A 199 1.91 9.81 -2.29
N LEU A 200 2.15 9.23 -3.47
CA LEU A 200 2.38 9.98 -4.71
C LEU A 200 1.13 10.74 -5.13
N ALA A 201 -0.07 10.33 -4.69
CA ALA A 201 -1.29 11.10 -4.93
C ALA A 201 -1.25 12.50 -4.28
N PHE A 202 -0.44 12.70 -3.23
CA PHE A 202 -0.35 13.92 -2.42
C PHE A 202 0.91 14.77 -2.67
N GLU A 203 1.78 14.35 -3.58
CA GLU A 203 3.08 14.99 -3.84
C GLU A 203 3.03 15.94 -5.04
N PRO A 204 3.90 16.96 -5.14
CA PRO A 204 4.96 17.36 -4.19
C PRO A 204 4.48 18.20 -2.97
N GLU A 205 3.20 18.50 -2.86
CA GLU A 205 2.65 19.47 -1.90
C GLU A 205 2.66 18.94 -0.47
N TYR A 206 2.56 17.63 -0.29
CA TYR A 206 2.86 17.03 1.00
C TYR A 206 4.36 17.12 1.34
N GLY A 207 5.23 16.88 0.36
CA GLY A 207 6.69 17.06 0.46
C GLY A 207 7.38 15.97 1.29
N ALA A 208 6.77 14.80 1.42
CA ALA A 208 7.36 13.70 2.16
C ALA A 208 8.46 13.00 1.38
N THR A 209 8.32 12.91 0.07
CA THR A 209 9.34 12.30 -0.77
C THR A 209 10.66 13.08 -0.72
N GLU A 210 10.59 14.41 -0.66
CA GLU A 210 11.76 15.27 -0.48
C GLU A 210 12.34 15.13 0.94
N ALA A 211 11.54 15.37 1.97
CA ALA A 211 12.00 15.35 3.37
C ALA A 211 12.56 13.99 3.80
N LEU A 212 11.89 12.89 3.40
CA LEU A 212 12.36 11.54 3.68
C LEU A 212 13.51 11.14 2.76
N GLY A 213 13.51 11.57 1.49
CA GLY A 213 14.63 11.35 0.58
C GLY A 213 15.94 11.88 1.15
N GLU A 214 15.92 13.12 1.66
CA GLU A 214 17.05 13.74 2.35
C GLU A 214 17.46 12.93 3.59
N CYS A 215 16.53 12.68 4.50
CA CYS A 215 16.79 11.95 5.74
C CYS A 215 17.42 10.56 5.48
N PHE A 216 16.92 9.83 4.48
CA PHE A 216 17.44 8.52 4.12
C PHE A 216 18.82 8.58 3.47
N ALA A 217 19.07 9.60 2.65
CA ALA A 217 20.38 9.84 2.04
C ALA A 217 21.46 10.13 3.08
N GLU A 218 21.17 11.00 4.06
CA GLU A 218 22.10 11.33 5.15
C GLU A 218 22.50 10.14 6.02
N HIS A 219 21.65 9.11 6.09
CA HIS A 219 21.85 7.94 6.94
C HIS A 219 22.25 6.67 6.17
N GLU A 220 22.56 6.80 4.87
CA GLU A 220 22.92 5.69 3.98
C GLU A 220 21.86 4.57 3.98
N LYS A 221 20.58 4.95 4.05
CA LYS A 221 19.42 4.06 3.98
C LYS A 221 18.70 4.22 2.65
N TYR A 222 17.78 3.29 2.39
CA TYR A 222 16.97 3.27 1.19
C TYR A 222 15.48 3.41 1.50
N LEU A 223 14.85 4.41 0.90
CA LEU A 223 13.42 4.66 0.97
C LEU A 223 12.75 3.95 -0.21
N LEU A 224 11.78 3.08 0.04
CA LEU A 224 10.97 2.45 -1.01
C LEU A 224 9.58 3.07 -1.06
N LEU A 225 9.33 3.86 -2.11
CA LEU A 225 8.00 4.35 -2.43
C LEU A 225 7.16 3.20 -3.01
N TYR A 226 6.01 2.92 -2.41
CA TYR A 226 5.05 1.93 -2.90
C TYR A 226 3.87 2.64 -3.55
N THR A 227 3.62 2.38 -4.83
CA THR A 227 2.63 3.17 -5.57
C THR A 227 1.95 2.43 -6.70
N ARG A 228 0.80 2.97 -7.13
CA ARG A 228 0.17 2.76 -8.44
C ARG A 228 0.01 4.08 -9.20
N SER A 229 0.44 5.20 -8.60
CA SER A 229 0.30 6.54 -9.16
C SER A 229 1.20 6.74 -10.37
N ASN A 230 0.78 7.66 -11.24
CA ASN A 230 1.55 8.23 -12.34
C ASN A 230 2.02 9.67 -12.04
N ASN A 231 1.75 10.21 -10.85
CA ASN A 231 2.23 11.53 -10.44
C ASN A 231 3.71 11.43 -10.03
N VAL A 232 4.59 11.50 -11.03
CA VAL A 232 6.03 11.30 -10.86
C VAL A 232 6.89 12.44 -11.38
N GLU A 233 6.32 13.41 -12.09
CA GLU A 233 7.11 14.43 -12.79
C GLU A 233 8.03 15.21 -11.85
N TYR A 234 7.55 15.52 -10.64
CA TYR A 234 8.32 16.22 -9.61
C TYR A 234 9.57 15.44 -9.14
N LEU A 235 9.64 14.13 -9.36
CA LEU A 235 10.79 13.31 -8.98
C LEU A 235 12.02 13.62 -9.85
N ALA A 236 11.84 14.15 -11.05
CA ALA A 236 12.96 14.47 -11.95
C ALA A 236 13.96 15.46 -11.34
N ASP A 237 13.49 16.32 -10.43
CA ASP A 237 14.30 17.40 -9.84
C ASP A 237 14.86 17.04 -8.45
N LEU A 238 14.49 15.88 -7.88
CA LEU A 238 14.98 15.48 -6.56
C LEU A 238 16.40 14.91 -6.63
N PRO A 239 17.33 15.30 -5.75
CA PRO A 239 18.73 14.85 -5.80
C PRO A 239 18.98 13.50 -5.10
N TYR A 240 17.93 12.74 -4.77
CA TYR A 240 18.00 11.56 -3.90
C TYR A 240 17.71 10.24 -4.64
N GLN A 241 17.82 10.21 -5.98
CA GLN A 241 17.50 9.03 -6.81
C GLN A 241 18.33 7.77 -6.52
N GLU A 242 19.47 7.89 -5.83
CA GLU A 242 20.28 6.75 -5.39
C GLU A 242 19.74 6.09 -4.10
N ASN A 243 19.04 6.85 -3.26
CA ASN A 243 18.50 6.41 -1.98
C ASN A 243 17.00 6.14 -2.03
N VAL A 244 16.29 6.72 -3.00
CA VAL A 244 14.86 6.52 -3.21
C VAL A 244 14.67 5.50 -4.32
N LEU A 245 13.98 4.41 -4.01
CA LEU A 245 13.52 3.41 -4.97
C LEU A 245 12.01 3.46 -5.08
N ILE A 246 11.49 2.98 -6.19
CA ILE A 246 10.06 2.99 -6.42
C ILE A 246 9.59 1.61 -6.86
N ASN A 247 8.63 1.07 -6.13
CA ASN A 247 7.92 -0.13 -6.51
C ASN A 247 6.52 0.25 -7.03
N TRP A 248 6.28 0.00 -8.31
CA TRP A 248 4.92 0.03 -8.86
C TRP A 248 4.18 -1.25 -8.55
N THR A 249 2.88 -1.12 -8.30
CA THR A 249 1.95 -2.23 -8.44
C THR A 249 1.32 -2.19 -9.83
N LEU A 250 1.56 -3.24 -10.60
CA LEU A 250 0.97 -3.46 -11.90
C LEU A 250 -0.13 -4.51 -11.78
N SER A 251 -1.15 -4.35 -12.62
CA SER A 251 -2.32 -5.20 -12.67
C SER A 251 -2.72 -5.36 -14.13
N MET A 252 -3.35 -6.48 -14.46
CA MET A 252 -3.92 -6.72 -15.79
C MET A 252 -4.88 -5.58 -16.17
N GLN A 253 -5.00 -5.27 -17.47
CA GLN A 253 -5.76 -4.10 -17.95
C GLN A 253 -7.18 -4.06 -17.38
N THR A 254 -7.92 -5.16 -17.49
CA THR A 254 -9.30 -5.24 -16.99
C THR A 254 -9.35 -5.07 -15.46
N GLN A 255 -8.37 -5.60 -14.72
CA GLN A 255 -8.30 -5.38 -13.27
C GLN A 255 -8.03 -3.90 -12.95
N ALA A 256 -7.09 -3.26 -13.65
CA ALA A 256 -6.76 -1.85 -13.44
C ALA A 256 -7.98 -0.94 -13.68
N GLU A 257 -8.75 -1.20 -14.73
CA GLU A 257 -9.90 -0.38 -15.11
C GLU A 257 -11.14 -0.60 -14.24
N VAL A 258 -11.45 -1.87 -13.92
CA VAL A 258 -12.74 -2.23 -13.30
C VAL A 258 -12.64 -2.33 -11.78
N ILE A 259 -11.53 -2.86 -11.27
CA ILE A 259 -11.35 -3.19 -9.85
C ILE A 259 -10.57 -2.10 -9.12
N GLU A 260 -9.60 -1.47 -9.77
CA GLU A 260 -8.70 -0.48 -9.18
C GLU A 260 -9.15 0.96 -9.49
N ARG A 261 -10.39 1.27 -9.10
CA ARG A 261 -11.06 2.55 -9.37
C ARG A 261 -10.23 3.76 -8.92
N ASP A 262 -10.26 4.80 -9.73
CA ASP A 262 -9.53 6.08 -9.55
C ASP A 262 -8.01 5.93 -9.45
N SER A 263 -7.45 4.79 -9.84
CA SER A 263 -6.01 4.64 -10.05
C SER A 263 -5.66 4.71 -11.53
N PRO A 264 -4.42 5.09 -11.89
CA PRO A 264 -3.98 5.12 -13.28
C PRO A 264 -4.11 3.76 -13.95
N SER A 265 -4.29 3.78 -15.27
CA SER A 265 -4.27 2.59 -16.14
C SER A 265 -2.93 1.87 -16.10
N LEU A 266 -2.89 0.63 -16.59
CA LEU A 266 -1.65 -0.13 -16.70
C LEU A 266 -0.58 0.62 -17.52
N GLU A 267 -0.96 1.22 -18.65
CA GLU A 267 -0.03 1.93 -19.51
C GLU A 267 0.54 3.17 -18.82
N GLU A 268 -0.28 3.96 -18.13
CA GLU A 268 0.18 5.14 -17.37
C GLU A 268 1.16 4.74 -16.26
N ARG A 269 0.94 3.61 -15.58
CA ARG A 269 1.87 3.09 -14.57
C ARG A 269 3.21 2.70 -15.17
N ILE A 270 3.20 1.97 -16.29
CA ILE A 270 4.44 1.57 -16.99
C ILE A 270 5.17 2.79 -17.55
N GLU A 271 4.44 3.80 -18.01
CA GLU A 271 5.02 5.06 -18.49
C GLU A 271 5.67 5.85 -17.35
N ALA A 272 5.03 5.92 -16.18
CA ALA A 272 5.61 6.51 -14.97
C ALA A 272 6.88 5.75 -14.50
N MET A 273 6.87 4.42 -14.60
CA MET A 273 8.05 3.59 -14.35
C MET A 273 9.19 3.92 -15.31
N ARG A 274 8.91 4.01 -16.62
CA ARG A 274 9.89 4.38 -17.66
C ARG A 274 10.48 5.75 -17.36
N PHE A 275 9.63 6.74 -17.08
CA PHE A 275 10.04 8.09 -16.72
C PHE A 275 11.02 8.09 -15.54
N CYS A 276 10.69 7.39 -14.45
CA CYS A 276 11.56 7.35 -13.28
C CYS A 276 12.87 6.63 -13.56
N GLN A 277 12.85 5.55 -14.34
CA GLN A 277 14.06 4.83 -14.74
C GLN A 277 14.99 5.71 -15.58
N GLU A 278 14.45 6.55 -16.47
CA GLU A 278 15.22 7.52 -17.27
C GLU A 278 15.84 8.64 -16.43
N HIS A 279 15.22 8.98 -15.29
CA HIS A 279 15.73 9.94 -14.32
C HIS A 279 16.60 9.29 -13.23
N GLY A 280 17.04 8.05 -13.43
CA GLY A 280 18.04 7.39 -12.59
C GLY A 280 17.50 6.62 -11.39
N TYR A 281 16.18 6.61 -11.17
CA TYR A 281 15.58 5.82 -10.10
C TYR A 281 15.66 4.32 -10.38
N LYS A 282 15.87 3.53 -9.33
CA LYS A 282 15.67 2.08 -9.40
C LYS A 282 14.19 1.76 -9.26
N VAL A 283 13.65 1.08 -10.28
CA VAL A 283 12.24 0.70 -10.34
C VAL A 283 12.07 -0.80 -10.14
N ARG A 284 11.00 -1.16 -9.45
CA ARG A 284 10.60 -2.55 -9.16
C ARG A 284 9.12 -2.70 -9.48
N ALA A 285 8.69 -3.92 -9.82
CA ALA A 285 7.30 -4.18 -10.16
C ALA A 285 6.71 -5.28 -9.29
N GLY A 286 5.51 -5.05 -8.77
CA GLY A 286 4.73 -6.05 -8.07
C GLY A 286 3.38 -6.27 -8.72
N PHE A 287 2.87 -7.50 -8.64
CA PHE A 287 1.53 -7.89 -9.06
C PHE A 287 0.76 -8.22 -7.79
N SER A 288 0.10 -7.22 -7.18
CA SER A 288 -0.24 -7.27 -5.75
C SER A 288 -1.51 -6.49 -5.38
N PRO A 289 -2.71 -7.09 -5.49
CA PRO A 289 -2.94 -8.51 -5.72
C PRO A 289 -3.05 -8.90 -7.20
N ILE A 290 -2.74 -10.16 -7.53
CA ILE A 290 -3.21 -10.83 -8.74
C ILE A 290 -4.63 -11.34 -8.48
N ILE A 291 -5.59 -10.93 -9.31
CA ILE A 291 -6.99 -11.39 -9.25
C ILE A 291 -7.30 -12.16 -10.53
N PRO A 292 -7.69 -13.44 -10.47
CA PRO A 292 -7.89 -14.27 -11.65
C PRO A 292 -9.19 -13.94 -12.39
N ILE A 293 -9.17 -12.86 -13.17
CA ILE A 293 -10.22 -12.51 -14.14
C ILE A 293 -10.28 -13.54 -15.28
N ALA A 294 -11.37 -13.62 -16.03
CA ALA A 294 -11.58 -14.65 -17.07
C ALA A 294 -10.47 -14.68 -18.14
N THR A 295 -9.85 -13.53 -18.42
CA THR A 295 -8.78 -13.35 -19.41
C THR A 295 -7.38 -13.34 -18.82
N TRP A 296 -7.21 -13.75 -17.55
CA TRP A 296 -6.00 -13.49 -16.78
C TRP A 296 -4.71 -13.97 -17.45
N ARG A 297 -4.72 -15.12 -18.14
CA ARG A 297 -3.54 -15.64 -18.86
C ARG A 297 -3.11 -14.68 -19.97
N ARG A 298 -4.05 -14.33 -20.85
CA ARG A 298 -3.80 -13.43 -21.98
C ARG A 298 -3.35 -12.06 -21.49
N GLU A 299 -4.07 -11.48 -20.53
CA GLU A 299 -3.73 -10.14 -20.02
C GLU A 299 -2.44 -10.12 -19.19
N THR A 300 -2.08 -11.22 -18.53
CA THR A 300 -0.76 -11.34 -17.90
C THR A 300 0.35 -11.31 -18.94
N SER A 301 0.21 -12.06 -20.03
CA SER A 301 1.18 -12.07 -21.14
C SER A 301 1.34 -10.67 -21.75
N GLU A 302 0.23 -10.02 -22.10
CA GLU A 302 0.21 -8.66 -22.66
C GLU A 302 0.82 -7.62 -21.72
N MET A 303 0.48 -7.68 -20.42
CA MET A 303 1.04 -6.81 -19.39
C MET A 303 2.56 -6.96 -19.28
N LEU A 304 3.07 -8.19 -19.26
CA LEU A 304 4.51 -8.46 -19.15
C LEU A 304 5.25 -8.03 -20.42
N GLU A 305 4.68 -8.27 -21.61
CA GLU A 305 5.25 -7.80 -22.87
C GLU A 305 5.33 -6.28 -22.92
N LEU A 306 4.26 -5.58 -22.53
CA LEU A 306 4.24 -4.12 -22.44
C LEU A 306 5.29 -3.61 -21.43
N LEU A 307 5.34 -4.21 -20.23
CA LEU A 307 6.29 -3.85 -19.19
C LEU A 307 7.73 -3.93 -19.71
N PHE A 308 8.13 -5.09 -20.24
CA PHE A 308 9.50 -5.31 -20.68
C PHE A 308 9.85 -4.63 -22.01
N SER A 309 8.85 -4.15 -22.77
CA SER A 309 9.10 -3.30 -23.94
C SER A 309 9.59 -1.89 -23.58
N LYS A 310 9.31 -1.44 -22.35
CA LYS A 310 9.59 -0.05 -21.90
C LYS A 310 10.51 0.04 -20.70
N VAL A 311 10.50 -0.96 -19.82
CA VAL A 311 11.12 -0.88 -18.50
C VAL A 311 11.90 -2.15 -18.20
N GLN A 312 13.01 -2.00 -17.48
CA GLN A 312 13.76 -3.12 -16.90
C GLN A 312 13.68 -3.07 -15.37
N PRO A 313 12.66 -3.69 -14.74
CA PRO A 313 12.56 -3.72 -13.29
C PRO A 313 13.69 -4.53 -12.66
N GLU A 314 14.18 -4.09 -11.51
CA GLU A 314 15.26 -4.77 -10.78
C GLU A 314 14.82 -6.14 -10.25
N VAL A 315 13.53 -6.26 -9.94
CA VAL A 315 12.88 -7.48 -9.43
C VAL A 315 11.38 -7.39 -9.63
N LEU A 316 10.78 -8.53 -9.92
CA LEU A 316 9.34 -8.77 -9.95
C LEU A 316 8.87 -9.45 -8.67
N ARG A 317 7.61 -9.20 -8.29
CA ARG A 317 7.01 -9.86 -7.13
C ARG A 317 5.54 -10.13 -7.33
N GLY A 318 5.14 -11.39 -7.26
CA GLY A 318 3.75 -11.80 -7.33
C GLY A 318 3.11 -11.95 -5.95
N TRP A 319 1.84 -11.56 -5.84
CA TRP A 319 0.98 -11.84 -4.70
C TRP A 319 -0.44 -12.10 -5.18
N VAL A 320 -0.87 -13.36 -5.25
CA VAL A 320 -2.28 -13.69 -5.51
C VAL A 320 -3.12 -13.22 -4.33
N LEU A 321 -4.27 -12.61 -4.63
CA LEU A 321 -5.21 -12.07 -3.63
C LEU A 321 -5.38 -13.04 -2.45
N ALA A 322 -5.13 -12.52 -1.25
CA ALA A 322 -5.12 -13.31 -0.01
C ALA A 322 -5.80 -12.53 1.13
N MET A 323 -5.98 -13.21 2.28
CA MET A 323 -6.59 -12.66 3.48
C MET A 323 -8.03 -12.18 3.24
N MET A 324 -8.85 -13.03 2.64
CA MET A 324 -10.27 -12.77 2.36
C MET A 324 -11.03 -14.10 2.27
N GLU A 325 -12.26 -14.14 2.78
CA GLU A 325 -13.12 -15.32 2.65
C GLU A 325 -13.74 -15.42 1.25
N ALA A 326 -14.07 -16.64 0.79
CA ALA A 326 -14.71 -16.82 -0.52
C ALA A 326 -16.04 -16.05 -0.63
N TYR A 327 -16.84 -16.03 0.43
CA TYR A 327 -18.07 -15.23 0.49
C TYR A 327 -17.79 -13.72 0.37
N GLU A 328 -16.77 -13.22 1.08
CA GLU A 328 -16.37 -11.81 1.00
C GLU A 328 -15.93 -11.44 -0.42
N PHE A 329 -15.15 -12.30 -1.07
CA PHE A 329 -14.75 -12.13 -2.47
C PHE A 329 -15.96 -11.95 -3.40
N GLU A 330 -16.96 -12.81 -3.30
CA GLU A 330 -18.15 -12.78 -4.16
C GLU A 330 -19.07 -11.58 -3.92
N GLN A 331 -19.01 -10.95 -2.73
CA GLN A 331 -19.75 -9.72 -2.46
C GLN A 331 -19.06 -8.47 -3.04
N MET A 332 -17.75 -8.55 -3.27
CA MET A 332 -16.94 -7.39 -3.64
C MET A 332 -16.73 -7.23 -5.13
N PHE A 333 -16.61 -8.36 -5.83
CA PHE A 333 -16.28 -8.40 -7.24
C PHE A 333 -17.45 -8.93 -8.05
N ASP A 334 -17.56 -8.47 -9.30
CA ASP A 334 -18.44 -9.11 -10.27
C ASP A 334 -17.91 -10.53 -10.55
N THR A 335 -18.63 -11.55 -10.13
CA THR A 335 -18.22 -12.95 -10.32
C THR A 335 -18.26 -13.37 -11.79
N GLY A 336 -19.01 -12.66 -12.65
CA GLY A 336 -19.12 -12.93 -14.08
C GLY A 336 -17.85 -12.61 -14.87
N MET A 337 -17.03 -11.66 -14.38
CA MET A 337 -15.74 -11.32 -15.01
C MET A 337 -14.58 -12.20 -14.52
N MET A 338 -14.81 -13.11 -13.58
CA MET A 338 -13.77 -13.98 -13.00
C MET A 338 -13.57 -15.26 -13.81
N ASP A 339 -12.40 -15.89 -13.66
CA ASP A 339 -12.14 -17.22 -14.21
C ASP A 339 -13.04 -18.25 -13.52
N GLN A 340 -13.94 -18.87 -14.28
CA GLN A 340 -14.99 -19.73 -13.71
C GLN A 340 -14.44 -21.06 -13.16
N LYS A 341 -13.28 -21.52 -13.63
CA LYS A 341 -12.60 -22.68 -13.06
C LYS A 341 -12.06 -22.31 -11.68
N HIS A 342 -11.35 -21.18 -11.57
CA HIS A 342 -10.82 -20.71 -10.29
C HIS A 342 -11.92 -20.34 -9.30
N MET A 343 -13.04 -19.78 -9.75
CA MET A 343 -14.23 -19.54 -8.91
C MET A 343 -14.81 -20.84 -8.33
N THR A 344 -14.87 -21.90 -9.14
CA THR A 344 -15.36 -23.20 -8.67
C THR A 344 -14.43 -23.77 -7.60
N GLN A 345 -13.12 -23.78 -7.85
CA GLN A 345 -12.11 -24.26 -6.89
C GLN A 345 -12.08 -23.43 -5.60
N MET A 346 -12.30 -22.11 -5.70
CA MET A 346 -12.43 -21.22 -4.54
C MET A 346 -13.63 -21.61 -3.66
N ARG A 347 -14.80 -21.85 -4.27
CA ARG A 347 -16.02 -22.25 -3.55
C ARG A 347 -15.88 -23.61 -2.89
N GLU A 348 -15.28 -24.58 -3.60
CA GLU A 348 -15.05 -25.94 -3.08
C GLU A 348 -14.08 -25.93 -1.89
N ALA A 349 -13.08 -25.06 -1.90
CA ALA A 349 -12.09 -24.95 -0.83
C ALA A 349 -12.49 -23.99 0.31
N ALA A 350 -13.66 -23.34 0.24
CA ALA A 350 -14.02 -22.22 1.12
C ALA A 350 -14.02 -22.61 2.61
N GLU A 351 -14.59 -23.77 2.96
CA GLU A 351 -14.64 -24.23 4.35
C GLU A 351 -13.25 -24.60 4.88
N GLU A 352 -12.42 -25.25 4.05
CA GLU A 352 -11.05 -25.61 4.41
C GLU A 352 -10.17 -24.37 4.62
N LEU A 353 -10.32 -23.35 3.76
CA LEU A 353 -9.49 -22.15 3.76
C LEU A 353 -9.94 -21.07 4.75
N ALA A 354 -11.09 -21.24 5.41
CA ALA A 354 -11.63 -20.24 6.33
C ALA A 354 -10.60 -19.83 7.41
N GLY A 355 -10.36 -18.52 7.53
CA GLY A 355 -9.38 -17.93 8.45
C GLY A 355 -7.91 -18.15 8.08
N GLN A 356 -7.59 -18.86 6.98
CA GLN A 356 -6.22 -19.05 6.54
C GLN A 356 -5.68 -17.82 5.80
N HIS A 357 -4.36 -17.59 5.90
CA HIS A 357 -3.71 -16.44 5.25
C HIS A 357 -3.88 -16.43 3.72
N ILE A 358 -3.92 -17.60 3.10
CA ILE A 358 -3.96 -17.78 1.64
C ILE A 358 -5.37 -17.69 1.03
N ALA A 359 -6.41 -17.70 1.87
CA ALA A 359 -7.79 -17.60 1.42
C ALA A 359 -7.99 -16.35 0.53
N PRO A 360 -8.78 -16.43 -0.56
CA PRO A 360 -9.78 -17.47 -0.81
C PRO A 360 -9.33 -18.57 -1.79
N PHE A 361 -8.16 -18.42 -2.44
CA PHE A 361 -7.72 -19.35 -3.47
C PHE A 361 -6.81 -20.46 -2.91
N PRO A 362 -7.09 -21.75 -3.20
CA PRO A 362 -6.26 -22.86 -2.75
C PRO A 362 -4.89 -22.87 -3.43
N LEU A 363 -3.95 -23.62 -2.85
CA LEU A 363 -2.56 -23.66 -3.31
C LEU A 363 -2.41 -24.05 -4.78
N ASP A 364 -3.24 -24.95 -5.29
CA ASP A 364 -3.16 -25.39 -6.69
C ASP A 364 -3.56 -24.28 -7.68
N VAL A 365 -4.57 -23.46 -7.33
CA VAL A 365 -4.94 -22.27 -8.11
C VAL A 365 -3.80 -21.25 -8.09
N ARG A 366 -3.23 -21.01 -6.90
CA ARG A 366 -2.09 -20.10 -6.73
C ARG A 366 -0.88 -20.56 -7.54
N ALA A 367 -0.58 -21.86 -7.52
CA ALA A 367 0.51 -22.46 -8.30
C ALA A 367 0.29 -22.28 -9.79
N GLU A 368 -0.90 -22.59 -10.30
CA GLU A 368 -1.25 -22.41 -11.71
C GLU A 368 -1.06 -20.96 -12.19
N ILE A 369 -1.45 -20.00 -11.36
CA ILE A 369 -1.26 -18.57 -11.66
C ILE A 369 0.23 -18.23 -11.69
N TYR A 370 0.99 -18.63 -10.67
CA TYR A 370 2.42 -18.32 -10.63
C TYR A 370 3.23 -19.03 -11.71
N GLU A 371 2.90 -20.26 -12.08
CA GLU A 371 3.55 -20.96 -13.19
C GLU A 371 3.44 -20.16 -14.49
N HIS A 372 2.26 -19.59 -14.78
CA HIS A 372 2.08 -18.72 -15.95
C HIS A 372 2.97 -17.48 -15.90
N TYR A 373 2.99 -16.78 -14.75
CA TYR A 373 3.86 -15.61 -14.58
C TYR A 373 5.33 -15.97 -14.75
N LEU A 374 5.78 -17.08 -14.14
CA LEU A 374 7.17 -17.53 -14.20
C LEU A 374 7.56 -17.95 -15.63
N ASP A 375 6.68 -18.63 -16.35
CA ASP A 375 6.92 -19.06 -17.73
C ASP A 375 7.00 -17.86 -18.68
N GLU A 376 6.12 -16.87 -18.53
CA GLU A 376 6.13 -15.66 -19.35
C GLU A 376 7.34 -14.76 -19.03
N VAL A 377 7.69 -14.61 -17.76
CA VAL A 377 8.91 -13.88 -17.36
C VAL A 377 10.15 -14.60 -17.88
N SER A 378 10.22 -15.92 -17.78
CA SER A 378 11.33 -16.71 -18.33
C SER A 378 11.44 -16.56 -19.85
N ARG A 379 10.31 -16.49 -20.56
CA ARG A 379 10.25 -16.28 -22.01
C ARG A 379 10.74 -14.88 -22.43
N ILE A 380 10.37 -13.84 -21.69
CA ILE A 380 10.58 -12.44 -22.09
C ILE A 380 11.86 -11.86 -21.49
N SER A 381 12.13 -12.14 -20.22
CA SER A 381 13.24 -11.59 -19.44
C SER A 381 13.79 -12.62 -18.44
N PRO A 382 14.52 -13.65 -18.92
CA PRO A 382 14.94 -14.80 -18.11
C PRO A 382 15.84 -14.46 -16.92
N GLU A 383 16.56 -13.35 -16.99
CA GLU A 383 17.45 -12.89 -15.92
C GLU A 383 16.72 -12.06 -14.84
N THR A 384 15.46 -11.66 -15.09
CA THR A 384 14.72 -10.83 -14.13
C THR A 384 14.22 -11.69 -12.96
N PRO A 385 14.63 -11.41 -11.73
CA PRO A 385 14.21 -12.18 -10.58
C PRO A 385 12.71 -12.06 -10.28
N PHE A 386 12.07 -13.15 -9.85
CA PHE A 386 10.66 -13.17 -9.43
C PHE A 386 10.51 -13.72 -8.00
N ALA A 387 9.99 -12.91 -7.09
CA ALA A 387 9.74 -13.29 -5.70
C ALA A 387 8.25 -13.57 -5.43
N LEU A 388 7.94 -14.62 -4.66
CA LEU A 388 6.58 -14.86 -4.17
C LEU A 388 6.33 -14.11 -2.85
N CYS A 389 5.34 -13.25 -2.79
CA CYS A 389 5.08 -12.42 -1.62
C CYS A 389 4.16 -13.11 -0.63
N THR A 390 4.60 -13.30 0.61
CA THR A 390 3.74 -13.83 1.69
C THR A 390 3.01 -15.12 1.32
N GLU A 391 3.67 -15.96 0.52
CA GLU A 391 3.11 -17.23 0.08
C GLU A 391 3.41 -18.36 1.05
N HIS A 392 2.51 -19.34 1.07
CA HIS A 392 2.68 -20.54 1.87
C HIS A 392 3.98 -21.28 1.51
N PRO A 393 4.75 -21.82 2.47
CA PRO A 393 6.02 -22.51 2.19
C PRO A 393 5.90 -23.66 1.18
N ARG A 394 4.78 -24.39 1.19
CA ARG A 394 4.50 -25.45 0.19
C ARG A 394 4.47 -24.92 -1.24
N LEU A 395 4.04 -23.67 -1.46
CA LEU A 395 4.00 -23.09 -2.80
C LEU A 395 5.40 -22.83 -3.36
N TRP A 396 6.34 -22.44 -2.48
CA TRP A 396 7.75 -22.35 -2.83
C TRP A 396 8.33 -23.71 -3.22
N GLU A 397 7.96 -24.78 -2.52
CA GLU A 397 8.38 -26.14 -2.85
C GLU A 397 7.79 -26.62 -4.19
N MET A 398 6.51 -26.33 -4.44
CA MET A 398 5.83 -26.69 -5.70
C MET A 398 6.49 -26.03 -6.92
N LEU A 399 7.01 -24.81 -6.76
CA LEU A 399 7.53 -23.99 -7.85
C LEU A 399 9.07 -23.91 -7.87
N LYS A 400 9.76 -24.68 -7.03
CA LYS A 400 11.21 -24.56 -6.81
C LYS A 400 12.04 -24.69 -8.09
N ASP A 401 11.59 -25.50 -9.04
CA ASP A 401 12.31 -25.76 -10.30
C ASP A 401 12.15 -24.62 -11.32
N LYS A 402 11.20 -23.71 -11.08
CA LYS A 402 10.96 -22.51 -11.91
C LYS A 402 11.44 -21.21 -11.24
N LEU A 403 11.76 -21.25 -9.95
CA LEU A 403 12.20 -20.08 -9.19
C LEU A 403 13.72 -19.97 -9.14
N CYS A 404 14.24 -18.76 -9.37
CA CYS A 404 15.64 -18.43 -9.16
C CYS A 404 15.97 -18.04 -7.71
N MET A 405 15.00 -18.15 -6.81
CA MET A 405 15.12 -17.80 -5.39
C MET A 405 14.60 -18.91 -4.50
N SER A 406 15.03 -18.90 -3.24
CA SER A 406 14.49 -19.79 -2.20
C SER A 406 14.05 -18.98 -0.98
N PRO A 407 13.23 -19.56 -0.08
CA PRO A 407 12.85 -18.89 1.18
C PRO A 407 14.03 -18.36 2.00
N GLY A 408 15.17 -19.07 1.99
CA GLY A 408 16.38 -18.67 2.72
C GLY A 408 17.30 -17.70 1.95
N LYS A 409 17.11 -17.55 0.64
CA LYS A 409 17.89 -16.68 -0.25
C LYS A 409 16.95 -15.96 -1.22
N MET A 410 16.31 -14.91 -0.73
CA MET A 410 15.32 -14.13 -1.47
C MET A 410 15.79 -12.69 -1.60
N PHE A 411 15.69 -12.14 -2.82
CA PHE A 411 15.73 -10.72 -3.10
C PHE A 411 14.31 -10.25 -3.44
N CYS A 412 13.58 -9.70 -2.47
CA CYS A 412 12.20 -9.23 -2.68
C CYS A 412 12.15 -7.73 -2.95
N CYS A 413 11.11 -7.26 -3.65
CA CYS A 413 10.87 -5.83 -3.92
C CYS A 413 11.01 -4.93 -2.68
N CYS A 414 10.65 -5.44 -1.51
CA CYS A 414 10.58 -4.66 -0.27
C CYS A 414 11.17 -5.35 0.95
N GLY A 415 12.03 -6.33 0.71
CA GLY A 415 12.75 -6.97 1.79
C GLY A 415 13.70 -5.97 2.47
N GLY A 416 13.78 -5.99 3.79
CA GLY A 416 14.61 -5.05 4.56
C GLY A 416 16.10 -5.05 4.21
N LEU A 417 16.59 -6.15 3.62
CA LEU A 417 17.97 -6.32 3.16
C LEU A 417 18.11 -6.18 1.63
N SER A 418 17.01 -6.01 0.90
CA SER A 418 16.96 -5.92 -0.56
C SER A 418 17.37 -4.53 -1.08
N ARG A 419 18.59 -4.10 -0.78
CA ARG A 419 19.15 -2.83 -1.31
C ARG A 419 19.24 -2.84 -2.85
N PRO A 420 19.16 -1.69 -3.52
CA PRO A 420 19.37 -1.62 -4.97
C PRO A 420 20.76 -2.14 -5.37
N GLY A 421 20.83 -2.83 -6.51
CA GLY A 421 22.00 -3.54 -7.01
C GLY A 421 22.33 -4.85 -6.27
N GLY A 422 21.59 -5.19 -5.22
CA GLY A 422 21.76 -6.42 -4.46
C GLY A 422 21.07 -7.59 -5.17
N GLY A 423 21.70 -8.17 -6.20
CA GLY A 423 21.16 -9.37 -6.84
C GLY A 423 20.84 -10.50 -5.85
N ALA A 424 20.08 -11.51 -6.29
CA ALA A 424 19.82 -12.70 -5.48
C ALA A 424 21.16 -13.26 -4.99
N ILE A 425 21.39 -13.23 -3.69
CA ILE A 425 22.64 -13.70 -3.09
C ILE A 425 22.77 -15.18 -3.46
N GLY A 426 23.73 -15.50 -4.34
CA GLY A 426 24.00 -16.85 -4.86
C GLY A 426 24.18 -17.89 -3.77
#